data_AF-A0A1I5F166-F1
#
_entry.id   AF-A0A1I5F166-F1
#
_cell.length_a   1.000
_cell.length_b   1.000
_cell.length_c   1.000
_cell.angle_alpha   90.00
_cell.angle_beta   90.00
_cell.angle_gamma   90.00
#
_symmetry.space_group_name_H-M   'P 1'
#
loop_
_entity.id
_entity.type
_entity.pdbx_description
1 polymer ?
#
loop_
_entity_poly.entity_id
_entity_poly.type
_entity_poly.pdbx_seq_one_letter_code
_entity_poly.pdbx_strand_id
1 'polypeptide(L)'
;MIDRRQLLGHTSLGLAGLMAGCAMPSATRLGSVAGGVAGGATGTATGTAMPTALLADLHQRSFRFFWETTDPATGLAPDRWPTPSFASIAAVGFALTAYPIGVVNGWSTRDEARTRTLATLEFFAAAPQGDSKSDDSGYKGLFYHFLGTTKGHRFARAELSTIDTALLIGGVLFAQSWFDSDHPGEVRIRALADQLYAAIDWSWIVPRPPFMAMGWHPESGFIPHDWNIFNEAMLLYVLALGSPTHALPAETWDAWTDRFDAQWTDKWGEPHIHFAPLFVHQYSHCWIDFRGIRDRYMAKKGIDYFENSRRAVRAQRAYAIANPGGWSGYGPDVWGLTACDGPGDFKIDLGGRKREFFSYSARGPDDRDDGTLAPTAAAASIAFEPDLARRAIETMHGRYGTQIYGKYGFLDSFNPTLTAASAPLKHGRIDPKMGWVDGDYLGIDQGAIVVMMENWRTGLVWSTMQRNPHIRRGLQRAGFTGGWLA
;
A
#
# COMPACT_ATOMS: atom_id res chain seq x y z
N MET A 1 17.34 21.11 -12.72
CA MET A 1 17.27 19.64 -12.86
C MET A 1 18.02 19.06 -11.68
N ILE A 2 17.30 18.72 -10.60
CA ILE A 2 17.88 18.10 -9.40
C ILE A 2 17.63 16.60 -9.50
N ASP A 3 18.66 15.84 -9.16
CA ASP A 3 18.78 14.39 -9.27
C ASP A 3 17.71 13.67 -8.45
N ARG A 4 16.97 12.75 -9.09
CA ARG A 4 15.83 11.97 -8.55
C ARG A 4 16.22 10.96 -7.45
N ARG A 5 17.43 11.05 -6.90
CA ARG A 5 18.07 10.00 -6.08
C ARG A 5 17.92 10.13 -4.56
N GLN A 6 17.36 11.22 -4.02
CA GLN A 6 17.48 11.52 -2.58
C GLN A 6 16.27 11.24 -1.68
N LEU A 7 15.11 10.79 -2.18
CA LEU A 7 13.92 10.68 -1.31
C LEU A 7 13.73 9.34 -0.58
N LEU A 8 14.43 8.26 -0.95
CA LEU A 8 14.23 6.93 -0.34
C LEU A 8 15.50 6.29 0.23
N GLY A 9 16.63 7.02 0.25
CA GLY A 9 17.97 6.46 0.50
C GLY A 9 18.62 6.76 1.85
N HIS A 10 17.93 7.41 2.80
CA HIS A 10 18.56 7.85 4.05
C HIS A 10 17.80 7.44 5.31
N THR A 11 17.67 6.14 5.53
CA THR A 11 17.45 5.55 6.88
C THR A 11 18.35 4.34 7.11
N SER A 12 19.63 4.43 6.73
CA SER A 12 20.63 3.47 7.19
C SER A 12 21.13 3.86 8.59
N LEU A 13 20.53 3.28 9.63
CA LEU A 13 21.14 3.22 10.96
C LEU A 13 21.08 1.78 11.45
N GLY A 14 22.24 1.12 11.40
CA GLY A 14 22.42 -0.22 11.91
C GLY A 14 22.27 -0.25 13.43
N LEU A 15 21.58 -1.27 13.93
CA LEU A 15 21.59 -1.62 15.34
C LEU A 15 22.31 -2.96 15.52
N ALA A 16 23.47 -2.90 16.15
CA ALA A 16 24.19 -4.05 16.65
C ALA A 16 23.57 -4.51 17.99
N GLY A 17 23.34 -5.82 18.06
CA GLY A 17 23.26 -6.73 19.21
C GLY A 17 22.90 -6.22 20.60
N LEU A 18 21.91 -6.89 21.20
CA LEU A 18 21.97 -7.33 22.60
C LEU A 18 21.06 -8.56 22.79
N MET A 19 21.71 -9.71 23.00
CA MET A 19 21.11 -10.96 23.44
C MET A 19 20.94 -10.92 24.97
N ALA A 20 19.73 -11.17 25.46
CA ALA A 20 19.49 -11.70 26.79
C ALA A 20 18.11 -12.37 26.81
N GLY A 21 18.09 -13.68 27.03
CA GLY A 21 16.86 -14.46 27.13
C GLY A 21 16.16 -14.30 28.47
N CYS A 22 14.90 -14.73 28.53
CA CYS A 22 14.34 -15.50 29.64
C CYS A 22 12.95 -16.05 29.29
N ALA A 23 12.87 -17.38 29.44
CA ALA A 23 11.74 -18.24 29.84
C ALA A 23 10.28 -17.88 29.49
N MET A 24 9.65 -18.79 28.74
CA MET A 24 8.20 -18.97 28.69
C MET A 24 7.62 -19.50 30.02
N PRO A 25 6.30 -19.31 30.23
CA PRO A 25 5.50 -20.36 30.79
C PRO A 25 4.28 -20.76 29.93
N SER A 26 4.22 -22.07 29.74
CA SER A 26 3.11 -23.00 29.52
C SER A 26 1.66 -22.53 29.42
N ALA A 27 1.05 -23.10 28.39
CA ALA A 27 -0.37 -23.28 28.12
C ALA A 27 -1.25 -23.63 29.33
N THR A 28 -2.46 -23.10 29.33
CA THR A 28 -3.59 -23.67 30.05
C THR A 28 -4.79 -23.75 29.10
N ARG A 29 -5.22 -25.00 28.85
CA ARG A 29 -6.46 -25.32 28.14
C ARG A 29 -7.65 -24.94 29.01
N LEU A 30 -8.66 -24.30 28.43
CA LEU A 30 -10.00 -24.24 29.01
C LEU A 30 -11.04 -24.60 27.95
N GLY A 31 -12.02 -25.35 28.43
CA GLY A 31 -12.91 -26.19 27.64
C GLY A 31 -14.01 -25.44 26.91
N SER A 32 -14.43 -26.08 25.82
CA SER A 32 -15.59 -25.73 25.01
C SER A 32 -16.90 -25.93 25.78
N VAL A 33 -17.80 -24.95 25.71
CA VAL A 33 -19.23 -25.17 25.94
C VAL A 33 -19.99 -24.61 24.76
N ALA A 34 -20.71 -25.51 24.09
CA ALA A 34 -21.61 -25.22 22.98
C ALA A 34 -22.95 -24.68 23.50
N GLY A 35 -23.49 -23.66 22.84
CA GLY A 35 -24.84 -23.16 23.01
C GLY A 35 -25.24 -22.38 21.77
N GLY A 36 -26.27 -22.85 21.06
CA GLY A 36 -26.61 -22.42 19.70
C GLY A 36 -27.71 -21.36 19.57
N VAL A 37 -27.62 -20.71 18.40
CA VAL A 37 -28.66 -20.27 17.45
C VAL A 37 -29.62 -19.10 17.79
N ALA A 38 -29.47 -18.00 17.05
CA ALA A 38 -30.49 -17.35 16.17
C ALA A 38 -29.78 -16.12 15.55
N GLY A 39 -29.67 -15.91 14.22
CA GLY A 39 -30.69 -16.00 13.19
C GLY A 39 -30.96 -14.57 12.68
N GLY A 40 -30.06 -14.02 11.86
CA GLY A 40 -30.18 -12.68 11.28
C GLY A 40 -29.55 -12.64 9.88
N ALA A 41 -30.35 -12.27 8.89
CA ALA A 41 -30.13 -12.47 7.46
C ALA A 41 -28.79 -11.91 6.93
N THR A 42 -27.94 -12.80 6.42
CA THR A 42 -26.79 -12.43 5.58
C THR A 42 -27.25 -12.41 4.13
N GLY A 43 -27.22 -11.22 3.52
CA GLY A 43 -27.19 -11.10 2.06
C GLY A 43 -25.94 -11.80 1.56
N THR A 44 -26.11 -13.00 1.01
CA THR A 44 -25.04 -13.72 0.33
C THR A 44 -24.75 -13.00 -0.97
N ALA A 45 -23.78 -12.08 -0.95
CA ALA A 45 -23.11 -11.66 -2.16
C ALA A 45 -22.50 -12.93 -2.77
N THR A 46 -23.09 -13.43 -3.86
CA THR A 46 -22.57 -14.52 -4.66
C THR A 46 -21.28 -14.05 -5.34
N GLY A 47 -20.20 -13.95 -4.57
CA GLY A 47 -18.87 -13.66 -5.09
C GLY A 47 -18.38 -14.85 -5.89
N THR A 48 -18.01 -14.63 -7.14
CA THR A 48 -17.39 -15.65 -8.00
C THR A 48 -16.12 -16.16 -7.30
N ALA A 49 -15.92 -17.48 -7.27
CA ALA A 49 -14.68 -18.05 -6.73
C ALA A 49 -13.46 -17.52 -7.49
N MET A 50 -12.29 -17.44 -6.84
CA MET A 50 -11.05 -17.13 -7.55
C MET A 50 -10.82 -18.16 -8.67
N PRO A 51 -10.41 -17.76 -9.89
CA PRO A 51 -10.36 -18.66 -11.04
C PRO A 51 -9.40 -19.84 -10.90
N THR A 52 -8.38 -19.75 -10.04
CA THR A 52 -7.43 -20.83 -9.78
C THR A 52 -7.15 -20.98 -8.28
N ALA A 53 -6.77 -22.19 -7.87
CA ALA A 53 -6.40 -22.49 -6.48
C ALA A 53 -5.21 -21.64 -6.00
N LEU A 54 -4.25 -21.33 -6.89
CA LEU A 54 -3.12 -20.47 -6.56
C LEU A 54 -3.56 -19.03 -6.26
N LEU A 55 -4.50 -18.47 -7.02
CA LEU A 55 -5.03 -17.13 -6.74
C LEU A 55 -5.84 -17.11 -5.44
N ALA A 56 -6.62 -18.16 -5.15
CA ALA A 56 -7.30 -18.29 -3.87
C ALA A 56 -6.32 -18.35 -2.69
N ASP A 57 -5.25 -19.13 -2.82
CA ASP A 57 -4.21 -19.28 -1.81
C ASP A 57 -3.41 -17.99 -1.60
N LEU A 58 -3.00 -17.29 -2.67
CA LEU A 58 -2.33 -15.99 -2.58
C LEU A 58 -3.21 -14.97 -1.85
N HIS A 59 -4.48 -14.86 -2.23
CA HIS A 59 -5.42 -13.94 -1.61
C HIS A 59 -5.57 -14.18 -0.10
N GLN A 60 -5.75 -15.44 0.31
CA GLN A 60 -5.86 -15.81 1.72
C GLN A 60 -4.55 -15.60 2.48
N ARG A 61 -3.40 -15.90 1.89
CA ARG A 61 -2.09 -15.73 2.54
C ARG A 61 -1.72 -14.27 2.73
N SER A 62 -2.02 -13.41 1.75
CA SER A 62 -1.83 -11.96 1.89
C SER A 62 -2.75 -11.39 2.98
N PHE A 63 -3.98 -11.88 3.13
CA PHE A 63 -4.82 -11.56 4.31
C PHE A 63 -4.17 -12.01 5.63
N ARG A 64 -3.64 -13.24 5.66
CA ARG A 64 -3.02 -13.80 6.88
C ARG A 64 -1.82 -13.00 7.37
N PHE A 65 -1.12 -12.27 6.51
CA PHE A 65 -0.10 -11.31 6.94
C PHE A 65 -0.69 -10.38 8.00
N PHE A 66 -1.72 -9.61 7.66
CA PHE A 66 -2.34 -8.67 8.59
C PHE A 66 -3.01 -9.35 9.79
N TRP A 67 -3.65 -10.50 9.56
CA TRP A 67 -4.34 -11.21 10.65
C TRP A 67 -3.37 -11.75 11.72
N GLU A 68 -2.22 -12.26 11.30
CA GLU A 68 -1.27 -12.94 12.20
C GLU A 68 -0.15 -12.04 12.71
N THR A 69 0.19 -10.95 12.02
CA THR A 69 1.33 -10.08 12.39
C THR A 69 0.92 -8.75 13.02
N THR A 70 -0.31 -8.29 12.82
CA THR A 70 -0.80 -7.06 13.46
C THR A 70 -1.20 -7.34 14.90
N ASP A 71 -0.72 -6.51 15.83
CA ASP A 71 -1.10 -6.60 17.24
C ASP A 71 -2.61 -6.39 17.40
N PRO A 72 -3.38 -7.39 17.88
CA PRO A 72 -4.83 -7.25 18.02
C PRO A 72 -5.27 -6.26 19.11
N ALA A 73 -4.38 -5.86 20.03
CA ALA A 73 -4.71 -4.94 21.11
C ALA A 73 -4.54 -3.46 20.71
N THR A 74 -3.57 -3.16 19.84
CA THR A 74 -3.24 -1.79 19.41
C THR A 74 -3.53 -1.52 17.94
N GLY A 75 -3.61 -2.57 17.12
CA GLY A 75 -3.70 -2.45 15.68
C GLY A 75 -2.39 -2.02 14.99
N LEU A 76 -1.27 -1.93 15.73
CA LEU A 76 0.02 -1.56 15.17
C LEU A 76 0.53 -2.69 14.25
N ALA A 77 0.36 -2.48 12.94
CA ALA A 77 0.80 -3.39 11.90
C ALA A 77 2.29 -3.16 11.59
N PRO A 78 3.14 -4.20 11.57
CA PRO A 78 4.54 -4.03 11.27
C PRO A 78 4.74 -3.57 9.81
N ASP A 79 5.75 -2.73 9.60
CA ASP A 79 6.18 -2.33 8.25
C ASP A 79 6.61 -3.55 7.42
N ARG A 80 7.35 -4.45 8.06
CA ARG A 80 7.90 -5.67 7.46
C ARG A 80 7.87 -6.85 8.41
N TRP A 81 7.95 -8.06 7.85
CA TRP A 81 8.00 -9.31 8.61
C TRP A 81 8.76 -10.38 7.82
N PRO A 82 9.50 -11.34 8.43
CA PRO A 82 9.68 -11.57 9.86
C PRO A 82 10.82 -10.78 10.50
N THR A 83 11.60 -10.01 9.75
CA THR A 83 12.63 -9.15 10.35
C THR A 83 11.95 -8.16 11.31
N PRO A 84 12.32 -8.15 12.60
CA PRO A 84 11.71 -7.24 13.56
C PRO A 84 11.88 -5.78 13.12
N SER A 85 10.79 -5.02 13.18
CA SER A 85 10.74 -3.63 12.72
C SER A 85 9.78 -2.77 13.57
N PHE A 86 9.61 -1.52 13.16
CA PHE A 86 8.59 -0.58 13.59
C PHE A 86 7.23 -0.87 12.92
N ALA A 87 6.18 -0.20 13.40
CA ALA A 87 4.87 -0.20 12.77
C ALA A 87 4.78 0.85 11.66
N SER A 88 4.09 0.53 10.56
CA SER A 88 3.79 1.46 9.47
C SER A 88 2.32 1.83 9.49
N ILE A 89 1.99 3.12 9.53
CA ILE A 89 0.58 3.56 9.55
C ILE A 89 -0.13 3.26 8.21
N ALA A 90 0.60 3.22 7.10
CA ALA A 90 0.06 2.78 5.82
C ALA A 90 -0.32 1.29 5.86
N ALA A 91 0.53 0.44 6.46
CA ALA A 91 0.21 -0.97 6.68
C ALA A 91 -1.03 -1.14 7.57
N VAL A 92 -1.24 -0.26 8.55
CA VAL A 92 -2.47 -0.24 9.37
C VAL A 92 -3.71 0.07 8.52
N GLY A 93 -3.62 1.03 7.58
CA GLY A 93 -4.71 1.31 6.64
C GLY A 93 -5.10 0.10 5.80
N PHE A 94 -4.10 -0.65 5.30
CA PHE A 94 -4.34 -1.92 4.62
C PHE A 94 -4.89 -3.00 5.54
N ALA A 95 -4.44 -3.10 6.80
CA ALA A 95 -4.94 -4.06 7.78
C ALA A 95 -6.43 -3.83 8.09
N LEU A 96 -6.84 -2.58 8.34
CA LEU A 96 -8.24 -2.18 8.55
C LEU A 96 -9.13 -2.56 7.35
N THR A 97 -8.55 -2.56 6.15
CA THR A 97 -9.24 -2.99 4.92
C THR A 97 -9.29 -4.50 4.80
N ALA A 98 -8.23 -5.20 5.18
CA ALA A 98 -8.14 -6.66 5.12
C ALA A 98 -9.11 -7.37 6.07
N TYR A 99 -9.48 -6.77 7.22
CA TYR A 99 -10.39 -7.44 8.17
C TYR A 99 -11.79 -7.71 7.59
N PRO A 100 -12.51 -6.73 7.01
CA PRO A 100 -13.75 -7.00 6.27
C PRO A 100 -13.60 -7.98 5.10
N ILE A 101 -12.47 -7.94 4.36
CA ILE A 101 -12.18 -8.91 3.29
C ILE A 101 -12.16 -10.33 3.86
N GLY A 102 -11.52 -10.52 5.02
CA GLY A 102 -11.51 -11.79 5.74
C GLY A 102 -12.90 -12.28 6.11
N VAL A 103 -13.81 -11.39 6.50
CA VAL A 103 -15.20 -11.75 6.84
C VAL A 103 -15.96 -12.22 5.60
N VAL A 104 -15.89 -11.46 4.50
CA VAL A 104 -16.59 -11.79 3.24
C VAL A 104 -16.07 -13.11 2.63
N ASN A 105 -14.82 -13.47 2.89
CA ASN A 105 -14.23 -14.72 2.45
C ASN A 105 -14.32 -15.87 3.49
N GLY A 106 -14.92 -15.63 4.66
CA GLY A 106 -15.10 -16.65 5.71
C GLY A 106 -13.80 -17.06 6.43
N TRP A 107 -12.76 -16.23 6.39
CA TRP A 107 -11.48 -16.46 7.09
C TRP A 107 -11.47 -15.94 8.53
N SER A 108 -12.40 -15.04 8.84
CA SER A 108 -12.67 -14.54 10.18
C SER A 108 -14.18 -14.24 10.32
N THR A 109 -14.65 -14.11 11.55
CA THR A 109 -16.03 -13.69 11.84
C THR A 109 -16.14 -12.16 11.86
N ARG A 110 -17.35 -11.64 11.61
CA ARG A 110 -17.61 -10.19 11.72
C ARG A 110 -17.31 -9.66 13.13
N ASP A 111 -17.55 -10.46 14.16
CA ASP A 111 -17.31 -10.09 15.55
C ASP A 111 -15.81 -9.95 15.86
N GLU A 112 -14.97 -10.88 15.39
CA GLU A 112 -13.51 -10.79 15.54
C GLU A 112 -12.94 -9.60 14.75
N ALA A 113 -13.40 -9.41 13.51
CA ALA A 113 -13.00 -8.26 12.69
C ALA A 113 -13.42 -6.93 13.33
N ARG A 114 -14.63 -6.85 13.87
CA ARG A 114 -15.13 -5.67 14.59
C ARG A 114 -14.29 -5.37 15.83
N THR A 115 -13.93 -6.41 16.59
CA THR A 115 -13.12 -6.26 17.81
C THR A 115 -11.74 -5.69 17.49
N ARG A 116 -11.04 -6.24 16.49
CA ARG A 116 -9.72 -5.73 16.06
C ARG A 116 -9.80 -4.32 15.46
N THR A 117 -10.81 -4.06 14.65
CA THR A 117 -11.03 -2.72 14.06
C THR A 117 -11.26 -1.70 15.16
N LEU A 118 -12.12 -2.00 16.14
CA LEU A 118 -12.41 -1.10 17.25
C LEU A 118 -11.16 -0.82 18.09
N ALA A 119 -10.39 -1.84 18.47
CA ALA A 119 -9.15 -1.68 19.22
C ALA A 119 -8.14 -0.78 18.48
N THR A 120 -8.01 -0.97 17.17
CA THR A 120 -7.15 -0.14 16.31
C THR A 120 -7.61 1.33 16.31
N LEU A 121 -8.90 1.57 16.06
CA LEU A 121 -9.41 2.95 15.98
C LEU A 121 -9.38 3.65 17.35
N GLU A 122 -9.63 2.94 18.44
CA GLU A 122 -9.51 3.48 19.80
C GLU A 122 -8.06 3.84 20.13
N PHE A 123 -7.11 2.99 19.75
CA PHE A 123 -5.68 3.28 19.89
C PHE A 123 -5.29 4.58 19.18
N PHE A 124 -5.59 4.70 17.89
CA PHE A 124 -5.24 5.90 17.10
C PHE A 124 -5.99 7.15 17.57
N ALA A 125 -7.25 7.02 18.02
CA ALA A 125 -8.03 8.14 18.53
C ALA A 125 -7.54 8.66 19.89
N ALA A 126 -6.90 7.80 20.69
CA ALA A 126 -6.28 8.16 21.97
C ALA A 126 -4.78 8.49 21.86
N ALA A 127 -4.18 8.28 20.68
CA ALA A 127 -2.76 8.45 20.46
C ALA A 127 -2.33 9.92 20.68
N PRO A 128 -1.18 10.18 21.33
CA PRO A 128 -0.72 11.54 21.60
C PRO A 128 -0.46 12.32 20.31
N GLN A 129 -0.91 13.57 20.29
CA GLN A 129 -0.78 14.50 19.17
C GLN A 129 -0.12 15.79 19.65
N GLY A 130 1.01 16.16 19.05
CA GLY A 130 1.83 17.28 19.51
C GLY A 130 3.09 17.48 18.67
N ASP A 131 3.90 18.47 19.06
CA ASP A 131 5.17 18.80 18.41
C ASP A 131 6.38 18.25 19.17
N SER A 132 6.19 17.28 20.08
CA SER A 132 7.29 16.56 20.70
C SER A 132 8.14 15.88 19.63
N LYS A 133 9.45 15.85 19.88
CA LYS A 133 10.40 15.15 19.00
C LYS A 133 10.22 13.64 19.00
N SER A 134 9.64 13.06 20.05
CA SER A 134 9.57 11.59 20.17
C SER A 134 8.37 11.03 20.91
N ASP A 135 7.60 11.84 21.65
CA ASP A 135 6.56 11.32 22.54
C ASP A 135 5.14 11.36 21.95
N ASP A 136 5.00 11.95 20.77
CA ASP A 136 3.73 12.01 20.04
C ASP A 136 3.67 10.96 18.93
N SER A 137 2.47 10.50 18.61
CA SER A 137 2.18 9.62 17.46
C SER A 137 1.89 10.41 16.19
N GLY A 138 1.62 11.71 16.33
CA GLY A 138 1.34 12.58 15.21
C GLY A 138 1.20 14.05 15.61
N TYR A 139 0.84 14.87 14.65
CA TYR A 139 0.64 16.31 14.85
C TYR A 139 -0.43 16.80 13.88
N LYS A 140 -1.30 17.72 14.33
CA LYS A 140 -2.35 18.33 13.49
C LYS A 140 -3.31 17.30 12.86
N GLY A 141 -3.54 16.18 13.56
CA GLY A 141 -4.37 15.07 13.10
C GLY A 141 -3.68 14.14 12.09
N LEU A 142 -2.49 14.51 11.60
CA LEU A 142 -1.64 13.64 10.79
C LEU A 142 -0.85 12.70 11.72
N PHE A 143 -0.33 11.60 11.18
CA PHE A 143 0.48 10.64 11.93
C PHE A 143 1.89 10.51 11.34
N TYR A 144 2.86 10.15 12.20
CA TYR A 144 4.21 9.83 11.75
C TYR A 144 4.20 8.54 10.93
N HIS A 145 4.99 8.49 9.86
CA HIS A 145 5.11 7.34 8.96
C HIS A 145 5.29 6.03 9.74
N PHE A 146 6.27 6.05 10.65
CA PHE A 146 6.59 4.92 11.50
C PHE A 146 6.39 5.21 12.97
N LEU A 147 5.79 4.24 13.66
CA LEU A 147 5.54 4.26 15.09
C LEU A 147 6.24 3.09 15.78
N GLY A 148 6.66 3.28 17.04
CA GLY A 148 7.17 2.20 17.87
C GLY A 148 6.08 1.19 18.20
N THR A 149 6.38 -0.10 18.14
CA THR A 149 5.40 -1.20 18.26
C THR A 149 4.82 -1.40 19.67
N THR A 150 5.29 -0.65 20.67
CA THR A 150 4.81 -0.78 22.07
C THR A 150 3.87 0.35 22.47
N LYS A 151 4.30 1.61 22.29
CA LYS A 151 3.53 2.80 22.70
C LYS A 151 2.88 3.54 21.52
N GLY A 152 3.24 3.18 20.29
CA GLY A 152 2.85 3.91 19.08
C GLY A 152 3.36 5.34 19.02
N HIS A 153 4.42 5.70 19.75
CA HIS A 153 5.05 7.01 19.58
C HIS A 153 5.90 7.02 18.31
N ARG A 154 6.22 8.20 17.79
CA ARG A 154 7.13 8.39 16.64
C ARG A 154 8.37 7.50 16.75
N PHE A 155 8.60 6.69 15.73
CA PHE A 155 9.81 5.88 15.66
C PHE A 155 10.99 6.70 15.11
N ALA A 156 12.10 6.69 15.84
CA ALA A 156 13.33 7.37 15.47
C ALA A 156 13.10 8.83 15.02
N ARG A 157 13.40 9.16 13.76
CA ARG A 157 13.20 10.49 13.17
C ARG A 157 12.17 10.48 12.05
N ALA A 158 11.27 9.49 12.00
CA ALA A 158 10.25 9.37 10.97
C ALA A 158 9.52 10.71 10.76
N GLU A 159 9.27 11.07 9.52
CA GLU A 159 8.49 12.25 9.15
C GLU A 159 7.02 12.07 9.51
N LEU A 160 6.36 13.17 9.83
CA LEU A 160 4.91 13.27 9.78
C LEU A 160 4.52 13.13 8.31
N SER A 161 3.95 11.98 7.94
CA SER A 161 3.78 11.62 6.53
C SER A 161 2.34 11.86 6.09
N THR A 162 2.19 12.66 5.04
CA THR A 162 0.88 12.96 4.46
C THR A 162 0.32 11.78 3.69
N ILE A 163 1.15 11.08 2.91
CA ILE A 163 0.68 9.95 2.11
C ILE A 163 0.34 8.76 2.99
N ASP A 164 1.17 8.43 3.98
CA ASP A 164 0.88 7.30 4.87
C ASP A 164 -0.33 7.57 5.77
N THR A 165 -0.54 8.84 6.16
CA THR A 165 -1.79 9.25 6.81
C THR A 165 -2.98 9.06 5.86
N ALA A 166 -2.87 9.42 4.59
CA ALA A 166 -3.95 9.22 3.63
C ALA A 166 -4.29 7.73 3.43
N LEU A 167 -3.28 6.84 3.40
CA LEU A 167 -3.46 5.39 3.29
C LEU A 167 -4.10 4.81 4.56
N LEU A 168 -3.67 5.25 5.76
CA LEU A 168 -4.34 4.93 7.03
C LEU A 168 -5.82 5.30 6.96
N ILE A 169 -6.12 6.54 6.58
CA ILE A 169 -7.48 7.07 6.52
C ILE A 169 -8.33 6.37 5.44
N GLY A 170 -7.73 5.92 4.34
CA GLY A 170 -8.40 5.05 3.36
C GLY A 170 -8.99 3.80 4.03
N GLY A 171 -8.20 3.12 4.86
CA GLY A 171 -8.66 1.98 5.64
C GLY A 171 -9.69 2.33 6.71
N VAL A 172 -9.50 3.45 7.42
CA VAL A 172 -10.44 3.96 8.43
C VAL A 172 -11.82 4.25 7.83
N LEU A 173 -11.88 4.94 6.69
CA LEU A 173 -13.13 5.28 6.02
C LEU A 173 -13.79 4.07 5.33
N PHE A 174 -13.00 3.09 4.89
CA PHE A 174 -13.56 1.83 4.45
C PHE A 174 -14.22 1.07 5.61
N ALA A 175 -13.55 0.96 6.76
CA ALA A 175 -14.13 0.35 7.96
C ALA A 175 -15.41 1.07 8.41
N GLN A 176 -15.41 2.42 8.42
CA GLN A 176 -16.60 3.23 8.67
C GLN A 176 -17.77 2.84 7.77
N SER A 177 -17.51 2.65 6.48
CA SER A 177 -18.56 2.44 5.48
C SER A 177 -19.04 0.99 5.41
N TRP A 178 -18.24 0.03 5.88
CA TRP A 178 -18.56 -1.40 5.86
C TRP A 178 -19.21 -1.91 7.16
N PHE A 179 -18.81 -1.37 8.31
CA PHE A 179 -19.45 -1.64 9.60
C PHE A 179 -20.68 -0.74 9.77
N ASP A 180 -21.80 -1.13 9.16
CA ASP A 180 -23.00 -0.32 8.97
C ASP A 180 -24.23 -0.77 9.78
N SER A 181 -24.11 -1.74 10.69
CA SER A 181 -25.22 -2.17 11.53
C SER A 181 -25.41 -1.28 12.78
N ASP A 182 -26.51 -1.53 13.49
CA ASP A 182 -26.83 -0.90 14.79
C ASP A 182 -26.07 -1.51 15.97
N HIS A 183 -25.19 -2.48 15.74
CA HIS A 183 -24.36 -3.04 16.80
C HIS A 183 -23.52 -1.92 17.46
N PRO A 184 -23.48 -1.80 18.81
CA PRO A 184 -22.81 -0.68 19.49
C PRO A 184 -21.34 -0.48 19.09
N GLY A 185 -20.59 -1.58 18.91
CA GLY A 185 -19.21 -1.53 18.42
C GLY A 185 -19.07 -0.97 16.99
N GLU A 186 -20.04 -1.19 16.11
CA GLU A 186 -20.02 -0.65 14.74
C GLU A 186 -20.39 0.83 14.73
N VAL A 187 -21.37 1.22 15.55
CA VAL A 187 -21.67 2.64 15.82
C VAL A 187 -20.42 3.36 16.31
N ARG A 188 -19.67 2.75 17.24
CA ARG A 188 -18.42 3.32 17.77
C ARG A 188 -17.32 3.41 16.71
N ILE A 189 -17.15 2.39 15.86
CA ILE A 189 -16.21 2.43 14.71
C ILE A 189 -16.51 3.63 13.82
N ARG A 190 -17.78 3.84 13.46
CA ARG A 190 -18.16 4.97 12.59
C ARG A 190 -17.84 6.33 13.22
N ALA A 191 -18.11 6.49 14.50
CA ALA A 191 -17.82 7.71 15.24
C ALA A 191 -16.30 7.99 15.36
N LEU A 192 -15.50 6.97 15.64
CA LEU A 192 -14.04 7.10 15.72
C LEU A 192 -13.41 7.42 14.36
N ALA A 193 -13.93 6.83 13.29
CA ALA A 193 -13.48 7.14 11.94
C ALA A 193 -13.72 8.61 11.57
N ASP A 194 -14.92 9.15 11.87
CA ASP A 194 -15.20 10.57 11.67
C ASP A 194 -14.33 11.46 12.56
N GLN A 195 -14.10 11.09 13.83
CA GLN A 195 -13.19 11.81 14.73
C GLN A 195 -11.78 11.92 14.14
N LEU A 196 -11.20 10.80 13.71
CA LEU A 196 -9.85 10.75 13.16
C LEU A 196 -9.74 11.57 11.88
N TYR A 197 -10.68 11.40 10.95
CA TYR A 197 -10.64 12.11 9.67
C TYR A 197 -10.89 13.61 9.81
N ALA A 198 -11.84 14.03 10.65
CA ALA A 198 -12.15 15.44 10.87
C ALA A 198 -11.04 16.21 11.62
N ALA A 199 -10.16 15.50 12.36
CA ALA A 199 -9.06 16.11 13.08
C ALA A 199 -7.89 16.56 12.19
N ILE A 200 -7.82 16.09 10.94
CA ILE A 200 -6.70 16.38 10.04
C ILE A 200 -6.79 17.81 9.53
N ASP A 201 -5.77 18.61 9.82
CA ASP A 201 -5.65 19.98 9.33
C ASP A 201 -4.96 20.01 7.95
N TRP A 202 -5.71 19.72 6.89
CA TRP A 202 -5.18 19.75 5.51
C TRP A 202 -4.73 21.14 5.08
N SER A 203 -5.28 22.21 5.68
CA SER A 203 -4.88 23.58 5.38
C SER A 203 -3.49 23.92 5.92
N TRP A 204 -3.10 23.32 7.05
CA TRP A 204 -1.79 23.51 7.67
C TRP A 204 -0.65 22.85 6.89
N ILE A 205 -0.90 21.71 6.23
CA ILE A 205 0.11 20.97 5.49
C ILE A 205 0.37 21.52 4.07
N VAL A 206 -0.01 22.78 3.82
CA VAL A 206 0.21 23.53 2.56
C VAL A 206 1.10 24.75 2.82
N PRO A 207 2.37 24.57 3.20
CA PRO A 207 3.27 25.69 3.47
C PRO A 207 3.63 26.49 2.22
N ARG A 208 3.45 25.88 1.04
CA ARG A 208 3.77 26.43 -0.29
C ARG A 208 2.56 26.20 -1.20
N PRO A 209 1.50 27.02 -1.05
CA PRO A 209 0.28 26.83 -1.83
C PRO A 209 0.56 26.82 -3.34
N PRO A 210 -0.20 26.02 -4.12
CA PRO A 210 -1.42 25.32 -3.70
C PRO A 210 -1.21 23.86 -3.23
N PHE A 211 0.03 23.37 -3.17
CA PHE A 211 0.30 21.94 -3.01
C PHE A 211 0.60 21.54 -1.56
N MET A 212 0.13 20.34 -1.18
CA MET A 212 0.47 19.77 0.11
C MET A 212 1.94 19.37 0.16
N ALA A 213 2.62 19.73 1.25
CA ALA A 213 3.96 19.24 1.55
C ALA A 213 3.92 17.72 1.73
N MET A 214 4.99 17.06 1.31
CA MET A 214 5.10 15.60 1.45
C MET A 214 5.17 15.17 2.93
N GLY A 215 5.64 16.05 3.82
CA GLY A 215 5.73 15.77 5.24
C GLY A 215 6.35 16.90 6.06
N TRP A 216 6.55 16.62 7.35
CA TRP A 216 7.07 17.56 8.33
C TRP A 216 7.86 16.85 9.43
N HIS A 217 8.85 17.52 9.99
CA HIS A 217 9.58 17.06 11.17
C HIS A 217 9.52 18.10 12.29
N PRO A 218 9.36 17.69 13.56
CA PRO A 218 9.45 18.61 14.70
C PRO A 218 10.83 19.25 14.82
N GLU A 219 11.88 18.62 14.28
CA GLU A 219 13.23 19.19 14.30
C GLU A 219 13.46 20.30 13.28
N SER A 220 12.79 20.26 12.13
CA SER A 220 13.20 21.06 10.95
C SER A 220 12.04 21.67 10.16
N GLY A 221 10.80 21.47 10.57
CA GLY A 221 9.63 21.95 9.84
C GLY A 221 9.30 21.09 8.62
N PHE A 222 8.64 21.70 7.65
CA PHE A 222 8.17 21.04 6.42
C PHE A 222 9.34 20.57 5.56
N ILE A 223 9.23 19.37 5.01
CA ILE A 223 10.20 18.90 4.02
C ILE A 223 10.08 19.75 2.74
N PRO A 224 11.15 19.92 1.94
CA PRO A 224 11.19 20.89 0.85
C PRO A 224 10.44 20.44 -0.42
N HIS A 225 9.72 19.32 -0.36
CA HIS A 225 9.02 18.71 -1.48
C HIS A 225 7.51 18.71 -1.24
N ASP A 226 6.77 18.91 -2.33
CA ASP A 226 5.31 18.96 -2.37
C ASP A 226 4.77 17.92 -3.34
N TRP A 227 3.54 17.47 -3.12
CA TRP A 227 2.81 16.59 -4.04
C TRP A 227 2.33 17.36 -5.28
N ASN A 228 3.23 17.75 -6.18
CA ASN A 228 2.97 18.71 -7.26
C ASN A 228 3.02 18.13 -8.68
N ILE A 229 3.14 16.81 -8.81
CA ILE A 229 3.12 16.06 -10.08
C ILE A 229 2.27 14.79 -9.93
N PHE A 230 2.01 14.05 -11.00
CA PHE A 230 1.31 12.77 -10.89
C PHE A 230 2.19 11.76 -10.14
N ASN A 231 1.62 11.16 -9.10
CA ASN A 231 2.22 10.20 -8.18
C ASN A 231 1.08 9.51 -7.40
N GLU A 232 1.38 8.82 -6.31
CA GLU A 232 0.42 8.04 -5.52
C GLU A 232 -0.64 8.88 -4.77
N ALA A 233 -0.55 10.22 -4.82
CA ALA A 233 -1.30 11.14 -3.96
C ALA A 233 -2.77 11.42 -4.38
N MET A 234 -3.36 10.67 -5.32
CA MET A 234 -4.76 10.93 -5.70
C MET A 234 -5.72 10.77 -4.51
N LEU A 235 -5.59 9.69 -3.72
CA LEU A 235 -6.36 9.48 -2.49
C LEU A 235 -6.13 10.64 -1.50
N LEU A 236 -4.88 11.06 -1.33
CA LEU A 236 -4.51 12.18 -0.47
C LEU A 236 -5.26 13.46 -0.85
N TYR A 237 -5.25 13.86 -2.13
CA TYR A 237 -5.97 15.04 -2.59
C TYR A 237 -7.49 14.89 -2.50
N VAL A 238 -8.05 13.73 -2.82
CA VAL A 238 -9.49 13.47 -2.65
C VAL A 238 -9.91 13.60 -1.20
N LEU A 239 -9.13 13.05 -0.26
CA LEU A 239 -9.39 13.18 1.18
C LEU A 239 -9.27 14.64 1.64
N ALA A 240 -8.26 15.37 1.18
CA ALA A 240 -8.07 16.77 1.56
C ALA A 240 -9.20 17.68 1.04
N LEU A 241 -9.73 17.40 -0.15
CA LEU A 241 -10.88 18.10 -0.71
C LEU A 241 -12.21 17.67 -0.06
N GLY A 242 -12.32 16.40 0.34
CA GLY A 242 -13.51 15.82 0.96
C GLY A 242 -13.72 16.17 2.43
N SER A 243 -12.72 16.79 3.07
CA SER A 243 -12.72 17.07 4.51
C SER A 243 -13.91 17.96 4.91
N PRO A 244 -14.59 17.66 6.03
CA PRO A 244 -15.67 18.50 6.55
C PRO A 244 -15.17 19.69 7.37
N THR A 245 -13.88 19.76 7.72
CA THR A 245 -13.31 20.73 8.67
C THR A 245 -12.26 21.62 8.03
N HIS A 246 -11.16 21.03 7.55
CA HIS A 246 -9.97 21.74 7.09
C HIS A 246 -9.71 21.54 5.60
N ALA A 247 -10.75 21.60 4.77
CA ALA A 247 -10.61 21.22 3.37
C ALA A 247 -9.77 22.20 2.54
N LEU A 248 -9.06 21.66 1.55
CA LEU A 248 -8.37 22.47 0.54
C LEU A 248 -9.36 23.20 -0.39
N PRO A 249 -8.92 24.30 -1.03
CA PRO A 249 -9.66 24.91 -2.13
C PRO A 249 -9.89 23.93 -3.28
N ALA A 250 -11.04 24.04 -3.97
CA ALA A 250 -11.41 23.09 -5.03
C ALA A 250 -10.46 23.16 -6.24
N GLU A 251 -9.98 24.36 -6.54
CA GLU A 251 -9.03 24.68 -7.61
C GLU A 251 -7.65 24.01 -7.43
N THR A 252 -7.33 23.50 -6.23
CA THR A 252 -6.08 22.78 -5.99
C THR A 252 -5.95 21.54 -6.90
N TRP A 253 -7.05 20.84 -7.19
CA TRP A 253 -7.02 19.67 -8.07
C TRP A 253 -6.64 20.05 -9.50
N ASP A 254 -7.25 21.10 -10.05
CA ASP A 254 -6.94 21.59 -11.40
C ASP A 254 -5.47 22.06 -11.47
N ALA A 255 -5.01 22.83 -10.46
CA ALA A 255 -3.62 23.28 -10.40
C ALA A 255 -2.61 22.12 -10.34
N TRP A 256 -2.98 20.99 -9.73
CA TRP A 256 -2.16 19.79 -9.67
C TRP A 256 -2.14 19.04 -11.01
N THR A 257 -3.33 18.78 -11.57
CA THR A 257 -3.46 18.04 -12.83
C THR A 257 -2.90 18.79 -14.05
N ASP A 258 -2.82 20.12 -14.01
CA ASP A 258 -2.13 20.94 -15.02
C ASP A 258 -0.63 20.61 -15.15
N ARG A 259 -0.03 19.91 -14.18
CA ARG A 259 1.37 19.47 -14.21
C ARG A 259 1.57 18.11 -14.89
N PHE A 260 0.50 17.38 -15.19
CA PHE A 260 0.58 15.99 -15.63
C PHE A 260 1.02 15.82 -17.08
N ASP A 261 0.92 16.85 -17.92
CA ASP A 261 1.35 16.79 -19.31
C ASP A 261 2.84 16.45 -19.45
N ALA A 262 3.68 16.84 -18.48
CA ALA A 262 5.10 16.49 -18.46
C ALA A 262 5.36 14.97 -18.26
N GLN A 263 4.34 14.24 -17.82
CA GLN A 263 4.37 12.79 -17.61
C GLN A 263 3.53 12.03 -18.64
N TRP A 264 2.82 12.72 -19.53
CA TRP A 264 2.06 12.07 -20.58
C TRP A 264 2.98 11.52 -21.67
N THR A 265 2.93 10.21 -21.93
CA THR A 265 3.81 9.55 -22.89
C THR A 265 3.14 8.34 -23.53
N ASP A 266 3.58 8.01 -24.75
CA ASP A 266 3.27 6.78 -25.50
C ASP A 266 4.44 5.77 -25.47
N LYS A 267 5.45 6.02 -24.63
CA LYS A 267 6.56 5.09 -24.51
C LYS A 267 6.09 3.78 -23.90
N TRP A 268 6.54 2.67 -24.49
CA TRP A 268 6.19 1.30 -24.12
C TRP A 268 4.70 0.91 -24.33
N GLY A 269 3.89 1.73 -24.98
CA GLY A 269 2.50 1.34 -25.25
C GLY A 269 1.56 2.49 -25.63
N GLU A 270 0.31 2.37 -25.20
CA GLU A 270 -0.70 3.39 -25.46
C GLU A 270 -0.42 4.66 -24.63
N PRO A 271 -0.78 5.86 -25.15
CA PRO A 271 -0.59 7.11 -24.42
C PRO A 271 -1.25 7.09 -23.03
N HIS A 272 -0.49 7.43 -22.00
CA HIS A 272 -0.94 7.50 -20.61
C HIS A 272 -0.06 8.47 -19.80
N ILE A 273 -0.52 8.90 -18.63
CA ILE A 273 0.32 9.54 -17.62
C ILE A 273 1.23 8.47 -17.04
N HIS A 274 2.54 8.64 -17.15
CA HIS A 274 3.55 7.70 -16.68
C HIS A 274 4.16 8.12 -15.35
N PHE A 275 4.26 7.16 -14.45
CA PHE A 275 5.20 7.17 -13.34
C PHE A 275 5.93 5.83 -13.30
N ALA A 276 7.23 5.85 -12.98
CA ALA A 276 8.08 4.69 -13.18
C ALA A 276 7.70 3.51 -12.25
N PRO A 277 7.70 3.64 -10.90
CA PRO A 277 7.16 2.62 -10.01
C PRO A 277 5.66 2.37 -10.17
N LEU A 278 5.27 1.10 -10.30
CA LEU A 278 3.88 0.74 -10.59
C LEU A 278 2.91 0.98 -9.42
N PHE A 279 3.38 1.02 -8.16
CA PHE A 279 2.51 1.28 -7.00
C PHE A 279 1.75 2.60 -7.08
N VAL A 280 2.32 3.61 -7.76
CA VAL A 280 1.68 4.91 -8.00
C VAL A 280 0.35 4.76 -8.73
N HIS A 281 0.26 3.78 -9.63
CA HIS A 281 -0.96 3.45 -10.36
C HIS A 281 -1.91 2.51 -9.60
N GLN A 282 -1.56 2.09 -8.38
CA GLN A 282 -2.27 1.07 -7.62
C GLN A 282 -2.85 1.61 -6.30
N TYR A 283 -2.08 2.34 -5.50
CA TYR A 283 -2.47 2.62 -4.11
C TYR A 283 -3.78 3.39 -3.98
N SER A 284 -3.96 4.46 -4.75
CA SER A 284 -5.23 5.20 -4.73
C SER A 284 -6.40 4.35 -5.26
N HIS A 285 -6.13 3.43 -6.18
CA HIS A 285 -7.13 2.47 -6.69
C HIS A 285 -7.49 1.38 -5.69
N CYS A 286 -6.71 1.15 -4.62
CA CYS A 286 -7.12 0.21 -3.57
C CYS A 286 -8.46 0.63 -2.94
N TRP A 287 -8.68 1.93 -2.75
CA TRP A 287 -9.88 2.46 -2.11
C TRP A 287 -10.84 3.20 -3.05
N ILE A 288 -10.36 3.82 -4.11
CA ILE A 288 -11.21 4.60 -5.02
C ILE A 288 -11.39 3.86 -6.35
N ASP A 289 -12.65 3.61 -6.72
CA ASP A 289 -12.98 3.11 -8.04
C ASP A 289 -12.99 4.26 -9.05
N PHE A 290 -11.93 4.38 -9.85
CA PHE A 290 -11.86 5.40 -10.89
C PHE A 290 -12.52 5.01 -12.21
N ARG A 291 -13.17 3.83 -12.32
CA ARG A 291 -13.83 3.40 -13.55
C ARG A 291 -15.03 4.29 -13.87
N GLY A 292 -15.06 4.82 -15.08
CA GLY A 292 -16.19 5.59 -15.60
C GLY A 292 -16.34 7.00 -15.02
N ILE A 293 -15.49 7.41 -14.07
CA ILE A 293 -15.44 8.77 -13.54
C ILE A 293 -14.23 9.52 -14.09
N ARG A 294 -14.40 10.79 -14.44
CA ARG A 294 -13.33 11.62 -15.01
C ARG A 294 -13.35 13.02 -14.42
N ASP A 295 -12.17 13.52 -14.08
CA ASP A 295 -11.94 14.93 -13.87
C ASP A 295 -11.79 15.66 -15.22
N ARG A 296 -11.54 16.98 -15.17
CA ARG A 296 -11.36 17.81 -16.36
C ARG A 296 -10.14 17.39 -17.19
N TYR A 297 -9.03 17.03 -16.54
CA TYR A 297 -7.80 16.63 -17.23
C TYR A 297 -8.00 15.34 -18.03
N MET A 298 -8.50 14.28 -17.39
CA MET A 298 -8.72 12.98 -18.01
C MET A 298 -9.85 12.99 -19.03
N ALA A 299 -10.88 13.83 -18.83
CA ALA A 299 -11.88 14.08 -19.85
C ALA A 299 -11.27 14.59 -21.16
N LYS A 300 -10.29 15.51 -21.11
CA LYS A 300 -9.56 16.00 -22.30
C LYS A 300 -8.73 14.90 -22.96
N LYS A 301 -8.20 13.94 -22.19
CA LYS A 301 -7.45 12.78 -22.70
C LYS A 301 -8.34 11.66 -23.25
N GLY A 302 -9.66 11.72 -23.00
CA GLY A 302 -10.63 10.75 -23.50
C GLY A 302 -10.68 9.42 -22.73
N ILE A 303 -9.97 9.31 -21.62
CA ILE A 303 -9.88 8.09 -20.77
C ILE A 303 -10.17 8.44 -19.30
N ASP A 304 -10.34 7.43 -18.44
CA ASP A 304 -10.37 7.61 -16.98
C ASP A 304 -9.05 7.14 -16.35
N TYR A 305 -8.88 7.37 -15.05
CA TYR A 305 -7.65 6.96 -14.35
C TYR A 305 -7.50 5.43 -14.24
N PHE A 306 -8.60 4.67 -14.31
CA PHE A 306 -8.51 3.20 -14.34
C PHE A 306 -7.90 2.71 -15.66
N GLU A 307 -8.35 3.24 -16.79
CA GLU A 307 -7.76 2.96 -18.09
C GLU A 307 -6.31 3.49 -18.17
N ASN A 308 -5.99 4.63 -17.55
CA ASN A 308 -4.61 5.11 -17.44
C ASN A 308 -3.70 4.09 -16.73
N SER A 309 -4.12 3.61 -15.57
CA SER A 309 -3.37 2.62 -14.79
C SER A 309 -3.28 1.28 -15.51
N ARG A 310 -4.33 0.86 -16.23
CA ARG A 310 -4.31 -0.31 -17.12
C ARG A 310 -3.24 -0.19 -18.21
N ARG A 311 -3.11 0.99 -18.83
CA ARG A 311 -2.04 1.26 -19.82
C ARG A 311 -0.65 1.24 -19.19
N ALA A 312 -0.50 1.79 -17.99
CA ALA A 312 0.77 1.73 -17.24
C ALA A 312 1.21 0.27 -16.95
N VAL A 313 0.27 -0.61 -16.62
CA VAL A 313 0.53 -2.06 -16.45
C VAL A 313 1.05 -2.69 -17.75
N ARG A 314 0.41 -2.39 -18.89
CA ARG A 314 0.86 -2.87 -20.20
C ARG A 314 2.24 -2.33 -20.56
N ALA A 315 2.51 -1.07 -20.26
CA ALA A 315 3.79 -0.42 -20.49
C ALA A 315 4.93 -1.07 -19.66
N GLN A 316 4.69 -1.34 -18.37
CA GLN A 316 5.60 -2.09 -17.51
C GLN A 316 5.93 -3.48 -18.07
N ARG A 317 4.92 -4.21 -18.52
CA ARG A 317 5.11 -5.51 -19.17
C ARG A 317 5.88 -5.39 -20.48
N ALA A 318 5.61 -4.38 -21.31
CA ALA A 318 6.32 -4.16 -22.56
C ALA A 318 7.80 -3.82 -22.33
N TYR A 319 8.12 -2.99 -21.32
CA TYR A 319 9.49 -2.73 -20.89
C TYR A 319 10.20 -4.03 -20.48
N ALA A 320 9.54 -4.88 -19.68
CA ALA A 320 10.12 -6.16 -19.26
C ALA A 320 10.35 -7.14 -20.42
N ILE A 321 9.49 -7.13 -21.45
CA ILE A 321 9.69 -7.92 -22.68
C ILE A 321 10.90 -7.41 -23.45
N ALA A 322 11.04 -6.09 -23.59
CA ALA A 322 12.17 -5.49 -24.30
C ALA A 322 13.49 -5.69 -23.56
N ASN A 323 13.45 -5.69 -22.22
CA ASN A 323 14.57 -5.97 -21.32
C ASN A 323 15.87 -5.25 -21.73
N PRO A 324 15.88 -3.90 -21.80
CA PRO A 324 17.04 -3.15 -22.27
C PRO A 324 18.29 -3.37 -21.40
N GLY A 325 18.09 -3.68 -20.10
CA GLY A 325 19.18 -4.05 -19.19
C GLY A 325 19.73 -5.46 -19.39
N GLY A 326 19.07 -6.32 -20.17
CA GLY A 326 19.44 -7.72 -20.34
C GLY A 326 19.52 -8.46 -18.99
N TRP A 327 18.48 -8.31 -18.17
CA TRP A 327 18.32 -8.97 -16.89
C TRP A 327 17.77 -10.39 -17.04
N SER A 328 18.24 -11.32 -16.22
CA SER A 328 17.73 -12.68 -16.20
C SER A 328 16.29 -12.72 -15.71
N GLY A 329 15.47 -13.59 -16.30
CA GLY A 329 14.10 -13.85 -15.88
C GLY A 329 13.04 -12.94 -16.51
N TYR A 330 13.38 -11.70 -16.87
CA TYR A 330 12.45 -10.72 -17.44
C TYR A 330 11.76 -11.24 -18.70
N GLY A 331 10.48 -10.93 -18.85
CA GLY A 331 9.74 -11.31 -20.05
C GLY A 331 8.23 -11.12 -19.93
N PRO A 332 7.45 -11.74 -20.83
CA PRO A 332 6.01 -11.52 -20.94
C PRO A 332 5.21 -11.91 -19.68
N ASP A 333 5.71 -12.85 -18.88
CA ASP A 333 5.03 -13.36 -17.69
C ASP A 333 5.95 -13.32 -16.44
N VAL A 334 7.04 -12.56 -16.49
CA VAL A 334 7.89 -12.25 -15.34
C VAL A 334 8.31 -10.78 -15.47
N TRP A 335 7.53 -9.92 -14.84
CA TRP A 335 7.62 -8.47 -14.92
C TRP A 335 7.06 -7.86 -13.63
N GLY A 336 7.35 -6.59 -13.36
CA GLY A 336 6.85 -5.89 -12.18
C GLY A 336 7.94 -5.09 -11.49
N LEU A 337 8.09 -3.83 -11.89
CA LEU A 337 8.98 -2.88 -11.24
C LEU A 337 8.17 -1.93 -10.37
N THR A 338 8.49 -1.89 -9.09
CA THR A 338 7.91 -0.93 -8.14
C THR A 338 8.91 -0.66 -7.01
N ALA A 339 8.53 0.18 -6.05
CA ALA A 339 9.31 0.32 -4.83
C ALA A 339 9.29 -0.97 -4.03
N CYS A 340 10.47 -1.49 -3.69
CA CYS A 340 10.64 -2.75 -2.96
C CYS A 340 12.02 -2.81 -2.31
N ASP A 341 12.24 -3.80 -1.46
CA ASP A 341 13.56 -4.19 -0.97
C ASP A 341 14.49 -4.60 -2.11
N GLY A 342 15.76 -4.72 -1.78
CA GLY A 342 16.81 -5.11 -2.71
C GLY A 342 18.03 -5.64 -1.98
N PRO A 343 18.96 -6.24 -2.73
CA PRO A 343 20.09 -6.96 -2.16
C PRO A 343 21.06 -6.08 -1.38
N GLY A 344 21.14 -4.80 -1.67
CA GLY A 344 22.05 -3.85 -1.03
C GLY A 344 22.77 -2.94 -2.00
N ASP A 345 23.47 -1.94 -1.47
CA ASP A 345 24.10 -0.88 -2.26
C ASP A 345 25.54 -1.25 -2.64
N PHE A 346 25.70 -1.88 -3.82
CA PHE A 346 27.02 -2.30 -4.29
C PHE A 346 27.10 -2.45 -5.82
N LYS A 347 28.34 -2.52 -6.32
CA LYS A 347 28.65 -2.79 -7.72
C LYS A 347 29.39 -4.11 -7.85
N ILE A 348 29.09 -4.86 -8.91
CA ILE A 348 29.75 -6.13 -9.21
C ILE A 348 29.81 -6.35 -10.72
N ASP A 349 30.87 -7.01 -11.19
CA ASP A 349 30.89 -7.56 -12.55
C ASP A 349 30.18 -8.90 -12.55
N LEU A 350 29.07 -8.99 -13.28
CA LEU A 350 28.25 -10.18 -13.34
C LEU A 350 27.88 -10.47 -14.80
N GLY A 351 28.33 -11.62 -15.30
CA GLY A 351 28.16 -12.00 -16.70
C GLY A 351 28.90 -11.06 -17.68
N GLY A 352 30.06 -10.54 -17.29
CA GLY A 352 30.86 -9.62 -18.12
C GLY A 352 30.28 -8.21 -18.24
N ARG A 353 29.35 -7.85 -17.34
CA ARG A 353 28.70 -6.54 -17.28
C ARG A 353 28.84 -5.98 -15.88
N LYS A 354 29.25 -4.72 -15.78
CA LYS A 354 29.18 -3.97 -14.51
C LYS A 354 27.72 -3.70 -14.17
N ARG A 355 27.27 -4.21 -13.03
CA ARG A 355 25.93 -4.02 -12.47
C ARG A 355 26.03 -3.21 -11.18
N GLU A 356 25.03 -2.36 -10.94
CA GLU A 356 24.83 -1.63 -9.69
C GLU A 356 23.48 -2.08 -9.11
N PHE A 357 23.50 -2.45 -7.85
CA PHE A 357 22.32 -2.87 -7.11
C PHE A 357 22.07 -1.90 -5.96
N PHE A 358 20.81 -1.86 -5.52
CA PHE A 358 20.35 -1.00 -4.44
C PHE A 358 19.74 -1.84 -3.32
N SER A 359 19.71 -1.27 -2.12
CA SER A 359 18.88 -1.77 -1.02
C SER A 359 17.39 -1.50 -1.30
N TYR A 360 16.68 -0.78 -0.41
CA TYR A 360 15.32 -0.34 -0.69
C TYR A 360 15.32 0.76 -1.74
N SER A 361 14.42 0.65 -2.73
CA SER A 361 14.47 1.54 -3.87
C SER A 361 13.19 1.56 -4.69
N ALA A 362 12.75 2.74 -5.11
CA ALA A 362 11.73 2.93 -6.13
C ALA A 362 12.27 2.50 -7.51
N ARG A 363 11.79 1.35 -8.02
CA ARG A 363 12.18 0.82 -9.33
C ARG A 363 11.08 1.02 -10.37
N GLY A 364 11.48 1.27 -11.61
CA GLY A 364 10.54 1.45 -12.72
C GLY A 364 11.20 1.65 -14.09
N PRO A 365 10.43 1.47 -15.18
CA PRO A 365 10.90 1.69 -16.55
C PRO A 365 11.53 3.05 -16.73
N ASP A 366 12.68 3.09 -17.43
CA ASP A 366 13.41 4.31 -17.80
C ASP A 366 13.88 5.22 -16.65
N ASP A 367 13.75 4.77 -15.41
CA ASP A 367 14.31 5.44 -14.24
C ASP A 367 15.33 4.51 -13.61
N ARG A 368 14.96 3.80 -12.54
CA ARG A 368 15.85 2.86 -11.87
C ARG A 368 15.40 1.42 -12.08
N ASP A 369 16.28 0.62 -12.68
CA ASP A 369 16.11 -0.82 -12.86
C ASP A 369 17.47 -1.49 -12.64
N ASP A 370 17.57 -2.28 -11.56
CA ASP A 370 18.75 -3.10 -11.19
C ASP A 370 18.49 -4.61 -11.38
N GLY A 371 17.43 -4.97 -12.13
CA GLY A 371 17.02 -6.36 -12.33
C GLY A 371 16.19 -6.95 -11.20
N THR A 372 15.90 -6.18 -10.14
CA THR A 372 15.08 -6.65 -9.01
C THR A 372 13.60 -6.44 -9.31
N LEU A 373 12.81 -7.51 -9.20
CA LEU A 373 11.37 -7.55 -9.46
C LEU A 373 10.61 -7.72 -8.15
N ALA A 374 9.45 -7.07 -8.07
CA ALA A 374 8.54 -7.16 -6.93
C ALA A 374 7.22 -7.80 -7.38
N PRO A 375 6.85 -8.99 -6.87
CA PRO A 375 5.61 -9.66 -7.24
C PRO A 375 4.35 -8.81 -7.05
N THR A 376 4.33 -7.88 -6.08
CA THR A 376 3.18 -7.00 -5.85
C THR A 376 2.82 -6.16 -7.08
N ALA A 377 3.81 -5.71 -7.86
CA ALA A 377 3.57 -4.91 -9.06
C ALA A 377 2.67 -5.67 -10.06
N ALA A 378 2.93 -6.96 -10.27
CA ALA A 378 2.09 -7.79 -11.12
C ALA A 378 0.79 -8.20 -10.41
N ALA A 379 0.87 -8.65 -9.16
CA ALA A 379 -0.27 -9.22 -8.44
C ALA A 379 -1.35 -8.19 -8.09
N ALA A 380 -0.98 -7.00 -7.62
CA ALA A 380 -1.92 -5.91 -7.35
C ALA A 380 -2.49 -5.27 -8.64
N SER A 381 -1.94 -5.60 -9.81
CA SER A 381 -2.48 -5.18 -11.11
C SER A 381 -3.62 -6.05 -11.62
N ILE A 382 -4.00 -7.10 -10.90
CA ILE A 382 -5.03 -8.06 -11.31
C ILE A 382 -6.40 -7.41 -11.56
N ALA A 383 -6.71 -6.31 -10.85
CA ALA A 383 -7.96 -5.60 -11.04
C ALA A 383 -8.00 -4.79 -12.35
N PHE A 384 -6.83 -4.48 -12.94
CA PHE A 384 -6.72 -3.77 -14.22
C PHE A 384 -6.57 -4.72 -15.41
N GLU A 385 -5.68 -5.71 -15.26
CA GLU A 385 -5.28 -6.65 -16.31
C GLU A 385 -5.23 -8.09 -15.75
N PRO A 386 -6.39 -8.71 -15.48
CA PRO A 386 -6.46 -9.98 -14.76
C PRO A 386 -5.74 -11.12 -15.47
N ASP A 387 -5.79 -11.19 -16.80
CA ASP A 387 -5.10 -12.22 -17.56
C ASP A 387 -3.57 -12.06 -17.51
N LEU A 388 -3.06 -10.82 -17.59
CA LEU A 388 -1.62 -10.56 -17.51
C LEU A 388 -1.09 -10.84 -16.12
N ALA A 389 -1.80 -10.37 -15.09
CA ALA A 389 -1.45 -10.58 -13.69
C ALA A 389 -1.49 -12.07 -13.32
N ARG A 390 -2.55 -12.80 -13.71
CA ARG A 390 -2.66 -14.24 -13.47
C ARG A 390 -1.47 -14.99 -14.06
N ARG A 391 -1.14 -14.76 -15.34
CA ARG A 391 0.00 -15.45 -15.96
C ARG A 391 1.31 -15.12 -15.27
N ALA A 392 1.49 -13.88 -14.82
CA ALA A 392 2.67 -13.48 -14.06
C ALA A 392 2.77 -14.20 -12.71
N ILE A 393 1.67 -14.22 -11.94
CA ILE A 393 1.57 -14.94 -10.65
C ILE A 393 1.89 -16.43 -10.85
N GLU A 394 1.23 -17.08 -11.81
CA GLU A 394 1.41 -18.51 -12.09
C GLU A 394 2.82 -18.83 -12.57
N THR A 395 3.41 -17.97 -13.41
CA THR A 395 4.77 -18.17 -13.93
C THR A 395 5.83 -17.93 -12.86
N MET A 396 5.71 -16.86 -12.07
CA MET A 396 6.63 -16.60 -10.95
C MET A 396 6.56 -17.72 -9.92
N HIS A 397 5.36 -18.11 -9.50
CA HIS A 397 5.17 -19.24 -8.59
C HIS A 397 5.69 -20.55 -9.20
N GLY A 398 5.40 -20.84 -10.47
CA GLY A 398 5.84 -22.07 -11.12
C GLY A 398 7.36 -22.18 -11.30
N ARG A 399 8.05 -21.07 -11.58
CA ARG A 399 9.50 -21.06 -11.80
C ARG A 399 10.30 -21.02 -10.51
N TYR A 400 9.87 -20.24 -9.54
CA TYR A 400 10.67 -19.95 -8.34
C TYR A 400 10.09 -20.61 -7.08
N GLY A 401 8.82 -21.00 -7.11
CA GLY A 401 8.17 -21.81 -6.06
C GLY A 401 8.38 -21.24 -4.66
N THR A 402 8.69 -22.13 -3.73
CA THR A 402 8.88 -21.82 -2.30
C THR A 402 10.04 -20.88 -2.02
N GLN A 403 10.90 -20.56 -3.01
CA GLN A 403 11.99 -19.61 -2.81
C GLN A 403 11.45 -18.19 -2.64
N ILE A 404 10.45 -17.82 -3.45
CA ILE A 404 9.82 -16.48 -3.43
C ILE A 404 8.39 -16.51 -2.87
N TYR A 405 7.86 -17.68 -2.52
CA TYR A 405 6.48 -17.85 -2.06
C TYR A 405 6.44 -18.61 -0.73
N GLY A 406 5.97 -17.98 0.33
CA GLY A 406 6.03 -18.51 1.69
C GLY A 406 4.71 -18.40 2.46
N LYS A 407 4.83 -18.19 3.78
CA LYS A 407 3.72 -18.21 4.73
C LYS A 407 2.62 -17.22 4.36
N TYR A 408 3.00 -16.04 3.85
CA TYR A 408 2.07 -14.96 3.53
C TYR A 408 1.97 -14.68 2.02
N GLY A 409 2.30 -15.65 1.17
CA GLY A 409 2.25 -15.49 -0.29
C GLY A 409 3.62 -15.13 -0.83
N PHE A 410 3.70 -14.24 -1.81
CA PHE A 410 4.99 -13.80 -2.33
C PHE A 410 5.80 -13.01 -1.29
N LEU A 411 7.11 -13.26 -1.22
CA LEU A 411 8.07 -12.36 -0.58
C LEU A 411 8.16 -11.06 -1.37
N ASP A 412 8.73 -10.04 -0.74
CA ASP A 412 8.73 -8.67 -1.25
C ASP A 412 9.33 -8.55 -2.67
N SER A 413 10.51 -9.15 -2.87
CA SER A 413 11.22 -9.03 -4.14
C SER A 413 12.23 -10.14 -4.39
N PHE A 414 12.68 -10.24 -5.65
CA PHE A 414 13.71 -11.17 -6.08
C PHE A 414 14.47 -10.64 -7.31
N ASN A 415 15.71 -11.10 -7.50
CA ASN A 415 16.57 -10.71 -8.60
C ASN A 415 17.28 -11.95 -9.17
N PRO A 416 16.74 -12.54 -10.26
CA PRO A 416 17.31 -13.75 -10.87
C PRO A 416 18.70 -13.53 -11.50
N THR A 417 19.10 -12.28 -11.71
CA THR A 417 20.42 -11.97 -12.28
C THR A 417 21.51 -12.12 -11.24
N LEU A 418 21.23 -11.75 -9.98
CA LEU A 418 22.22 -11.65 -8.92
C LEU A 418 22.57 -13.01 -8.30
N THR A 419 23.58 -13.70 -8.83
CA THR A 419 24.04 -15.01 -8.34
C THR A 419 25.29 -14.98 -7.46
N ALA A 420 25.87 -13.79 -7.23
CA ALA A 420 27.02 -13.58 -6.35
C ALA A 420 27.01 -12.14 -5.80
N ALA A 421 27.53 -11.92 -4.59
CA ALA A 421 27.65 -10.60 -3.99
C ALA A 421 29.12 -10.18 -3.82
N SER A 422 29.41 -8.89 -4.03
CA SER A 422 30.70 -8.27 -3.76
C SER A 422 30.75 -7.53 -2.40
N ALA A 423 29.62 -7.47 -1.71
CA ALA A 423 29.44 -6.82 -0.41
C ALA A 423 28.39 -7.58 0.41
N PRO A 424 28.32 -7.37 1.74
CA PRO A 424 27.24 -7.93 2.56
C PRO A 424 25.87 -7.49 2.06
N LEU A 425 24.95 -8.45 1.97
CA LEU A 425 23.55 -8.18 1.63
C LEU A 425 22.87 -7.36 2.74
N LYS A 426 21.95 -6.48 2.37
CA LYS A 426 21.09 -5.77 3.32
C LYS A 426 19.91 -6.63 3.77
N HIS A 427 19.27 -7.28 2.80
CA HIS A 427 18.14 -8.18 3.02
C HIS A 427 18.32 -9.46 2.19
N GLY A 428 17.60 -10.50 2.58
CA GLY A 428 17.49 -11.73 1.80
C GLY A 428 18.77 -12.57 1.71
N ARG A 429 18.82 -13.43 0.69
CA ARG A 429 19.89 -14.39 0.44
C ARG A 429 20.10 -14.60 -1.06
N ILE A 430 21.31 -15.02 -1.43
CA ILE A 430 21.60 -15.47 -2.80
C ILE A 430 21.47 -16.98 -2.88
N ASP A 431 20.67 -17.43 -3.83
CA ASP A 431 20.68 -18.80 -4.32
C ASP A 431 21.51 -18.86 -5.61
N PRO A 432 22.53 -19.76 -5.71
CA PRO A 432 23.40 -19.83 -6.88
C PRO A 432 22.68 -20.13 -8.20
N LYS A 433 21.47 -20.71 -8.17
CA LYS A 433 20.68 -21.06 -9.35
C LYS A 433 19.55 -20.08 -9.60
N MET A 434 18.90 -19.60 -8.54
CA MET A 434 17.69 -18.77 -8.63
C MET A 434 17.97 -17.27 -8.53
N GLY A 435 19.18 -16.88 -8.14
CA GLY A 435 19.56 -15.49 -7.90
C GLY A 435 19.26 -15.03 -6.47
N TRP A 436 19.23 -13.73 -6.26
CA TRP A 436 18.89 -13.15 -4.96
C TRP A 436 17.39 -13.18 -4.72
N VAL A 437 16.99 -13.46 -3.49
CA VAL A 437 15.60 -13.40 -3.04
C VAL A 437 15.54 -12.72 -1.68
N ASP A 438 14.55 -11.86 -1.51
CA ASP A 438 14.30 -11.16 -0.26
C ASP A 438 13.96 -12.12 0.89
N GLY A 439 14.01 -11.64 2.14
CA GLY A 439 13.70 -12.41 3.33
C GLY A 439 12.37 -12.04 3.99
N ASP A 440 11.79 -10.91 3.60
CA ASP A 440 10.67 -10.25 4.24
C ASP A 440 9.43 -10.15 3.31
N TYR A 441 8.32 -9.77 3.93
CA TYR A 441 7.11 -9.25 3.32
C TYR A 441 6.95 -7.80 3.78
N LEU A 442 6.56 -6.89 2.89
CA LEU A 442 6.20 -5.52 3.26
C LEU A 442 4.69 -5.34 3.37
N GLY A 443 4.25 -4.61 4.40
CA GLY A 443 2.82 -4.43 4.68
C GLY A 443 2.07 -3.72 3.55
N ILE A 444 2.68 -2.72 2.92
CA ILE A 444 2.06 -1.99 1.80
C ILE A 444 1.94 -2.84 0.54
N ASP A 445 2.92 -3.71 0.28
CA ASP A 445 2.94 -4.62 -0.87
C ASP A 445 1.89 -5.72 -0.71
N GLN A 446 1.83 -6.33 0.47
CA GLN A 446 0.82 -7.34 0.82
C GLN A 446 -0.59 -6.74 0.85
N GLY A 447 -0.71 -5.49 1.30
CA GLY A 447 -1.93 -4.71 1.33
C GLY A 447 -2.53 -4.49 -0.05
N ALA A 448 -1.70 -4.04 -0.98
CA ALA A 448 -2.12 -3.84 -2.37
C ALA A 448 -2.59 -5.16 -3.01
N ILE A 449 -1.88 -6.28 -2.76
CA ILE A 449 -2.27 -7.61 -3.28
C ILE A 449 -3.66 -8.00 -2.76
N VAL A 450 -3.87 -8.03 -1.44
CA VAL A 450 -5.14 -8.51 -0.88
C VAL A 450 -6.32 -7.63 -1.31
N VAL A 451 -6.15 -6.30 -1.32
CA VAL A 451 -7.22 -5.36 -1.66
C VAL A 451 -7.57 -5.43 -3.14
N MET A 452 -6.58 -5.42 -4.03
CA MET A 452 -6.84 -5.42 -5.47
C MET A 452 -7.36 -6.77 -5.97
N MET A 453 -6.97 -7.88 -5.34
CA MET A 453 -7.57 -9.19 -5.59
C MET A 453 -9.05 -9.22 -5.21
N GLU A 454 -9.43 -8.68 -4.04
CA GLU A 454 -10.84 -8.64 -3.65
C GLU A 454 -11.64 -7.65 -4.52
N ASN A 455 -11.07 -6.49 -4.88
CA ASN A 455 -11.71 -5.55 -5.81
C ASN A 455 -11.96 -6.17 -7.19
N TRP A 456 -11.01 -6.97 -7.69
CA TRP A 456 -11.23 -7.74 -8.92
C TRP A 456 -12.34 -8.79 -8.77
N ARG A 457 -12.34 -9.53 -7.66
CA ARG A 457 -13.25 -10.66 -7.44
C ARG A 457 -14.70 -10.23 -7.21
N THR A 458 -14.91 -9.21 -6.36
CA THR A 458 -16.25 -8.81 -5.90
C THR A 458 -16.49 -7.30 -5.99
N GLY A 459 -15.43 -6.49 -6.12
CA GLY A 459 -15.54 -5.04 -6.01
C GLY A 459 -15.88 -4.56 -4.60
N LEU A 460 -15.63 -5.36 -3.55
CA LEU A 460 -16.04 -5.06 -2.17
C LEU A 460 -15.57 -3.67 -1.70
N VAL A 461 -14.27 -3.36 -1.83
CA VAL A 461 -13.72 -2.10 -1.31
C VAL A 461 -14.25 -0.93 -2.12
N TRP A 462 -14.23 -1.06 -3.45
CA TRP A 462 -14.81 -0.09 -4.36
C TRP A 462 -16.28 0.22 -4.08
N SER A 463 -17.17 -0.78 -4.14
CA SER A 463 -18.61 -0.59 -3.91
C SER A 463 -18.93 -0.03 -2.53
N THR A 464 -18.11 -0.35 -1.53
CA THR A 464 -18.22 0.24 -0.19
C THR A 464 -17.83 1.72 -0.20
N MET A 465 -16.68 2.06 -0.78
CA MET A 465 -16.15 3.43 -0.80
C MET A 465 -16.93 4.36 -1.74
N GLN A 466 -17.59 3.84 -2.79
CA GLN A 466 -18.50 4.60 -3.65
C GLN A 466 -19.66 5.25 -2.87
N ARG A 467 -20.05 4.65 -1.73
CA ARG A 467 -21.10 5.14 -0.83
C ARG A 467 -20.55 6.09 0.25
N ASN A 468 -19.23 6.18 0.44
CA ASN A 468 -18.64 7.01 1.49
C ASN A 468 -18.86 8.51 1.16
N PRO A 469 -19.49 9.28 2.06
CA PRO A 469 -19.85 10.67 1.78
C PRO A 469 -18.62 11.57 1.62
N HIS A 470 -17.51 11.29 2.31
CA HIS A 470 -16.29 12.10 2.26
C HIS A 470 -15.55 11.89 0.93
N ILE A 471 -15.45 10.65 0.46
CA ILE A 471 -14.87 10.32 -0.85
C ILE A 471 -15.69 10.96 -1.98
N ARG A 472 -17.02 10.81 -1.95
CA ARG A 472 -17.91 11.45 -2.94
C ARG A 472 -17.73 12.97 -2.97
N ARG A 473 -17.73 13.62 -1.80
CA ARG A 473 -17.52 15.07 -1.66
C ARG A 473 -16.17 15.49 -2.24
N GLY A 474 -15.11 14.75 -1.93
CA GLY A 474 -13.76 15.03 -2.43
C GLY A 474 -13.67 14.93 -3.95
N LEU A 475 -14.19 13.86 -4.54
CA LEU A 475 -14.21 13.67 -5.99
C LEU A 475 -15.04 14.74 -6.70
N GLN A 476 -16.23 15.08 -6.17
CA GLN A 476 -17.07 16.14 -6.73
C GLN A 476 -16.38 17.50 -6.69
N ARG A 477 -15.67 17.81 -5.59
CA ARG A 477 -14.89 19.06 -5.47
C ARG A 477 -13.64 19.08 -6.35
N ALA A 478 -13.05 17.92 -6.62
CA ALA A 478 -12.01 17.74 -7.64
C ALA A 478 -12.55 17.83 -9.09
N GLY A 479 -13.86 18.03 -9.27
CA GLY A 479 -14.47 18.16 -10.59
C GLY A 479 -14.67 16.84 -11.33
N PHE A 480 -14.64 15.69 -10.63
CA PHE A 480 -15.00 14.41 -11.22
C PHE A 480 -16.48 14.35 -11.55
N THR A 481 -16.80 13.73 -12.69
CA THR A 481 -18.17 13.48 -13.16
C THR A 481 -18.28 12.12 -13.85
N GLY A 482 -19.51 11.65 -14.07
CA GLY A 482 -19.80 10.40 -14.79
C GLY A 482 -19.91 9.16 -13.89
N GLY A 483 -20.03 7.99 -14.51
CA GLY A 483 -19.98 6.69 -13.85
C GLY A 483 -20.89 6.55 -12.64
N TRP A 484 -20.35 6.01 -11.55
CA TRP A 484 -21.05 5.80 -10.27
C TRP A 484 -21.21 7.08 -9.43
N LEU A 485 -20.61 8.19 -9.87
CA LEU A 485 -20.70 9.49 -9.20
C LEU A 485 -21.91 10.32 -9.67
N ALA A 486 -22.53 9.91 -10.79
CA ALA A 486 -23.69 10.55 -11.40
C ALA A 486 -24.98 10.44 -10.56
#